data_AF-A0A076MVB0-F1
#
_entry.id   AF-A0A076MVB0-F1
#
_cell.length_a   1.000
_cell.length_b   1.000
_cell.length_c   1.000
_cell.angle_alpha   90.00
_cell.angle_beta   90.00
_cell.angle_gamma   90.00
#
_symmetry.space_group_name_H-M   'P 1'
#
loop_
_entity.id
_entity.type
_entity.pdbx_description
1 polymer ?
#
loop_
_entity_poly.entity_id
_entity_poly.type
_entity_poly.pdbx_seq_one_letter_code
_entity_poly.pdbx_strand_id
1 'polypeptide(L)'
;MPPSVRALATSGKLPPELAPLFTPPGQERWGRIAEAVDERLDEVDPAVRGAFALAGAYGHLDDIEFLESGEMHEHNDRAVALIDEALGHGGPDEEVQELWDLTYRVQDAAHLAHDHEEYVAKHGATAEQRLNVKLAETHARHEAGDRDAALRLFREVAEADVWGEFGGAAYRSDIGWCRLLHDAAHHDGPEAARKIWQEAKASRHAARFPYPHWSAPLIEMLLGTGVPDLLALLARERLEAAESAPPWPLDDDELRVLALAVEEIERYDRA
;
A
#
# COMPACT_ATOMS: atom_id res chain seq x y z
N MET A 1 16.83 -6.26 13.32
CA MET A 1 18.09 -7.02 13.44
C MET A 1 17.87 -8.35 14.17
N PRO A 2 18.17 -9.48 13.51
CA PRO A 2 18.04 -10.83 14.06
C PRO A 2 18.94 -11.10 15.29
N PRO A 3 18.55 -12.04 16.17
CA PRO A 3 19.36 -12.43 17.33
C PRO A 3 20.79 -12.88 16.98
N SER A 4 20.97 -13.70 15.94
CA SER A 4 22.30 -14.17 15.53
C SER A 4 23.21 -13.03 15.06
N VAL A 5 22.68 -12.09 14.28
CA VAL A 5 23.39 -10.89 13.80
C VAL A 5 23.76 -9.96 14.97
N ARG A 6 22.88 -9.83 15.96
CA ARG A 6 23.18 -9.09 17.20
C ARG A 6 24.30 -9.74 18.01
N ALA A 7 24.30 -11.06 18.10
CA ALA A 7 25.35 -11.82 18.78
C ALA A 7 26.68 -11.69 18.03
N LEU A 8 26.66 -11.71 16.70
CA LEU A 8 27.83 -11.45 15.86
C LEU A 8 28.45 -10.09 16.17
N ALA A 9 27.64 -9.03 16.17
CA ALA A 9 28.09 -7.66 16.41
C ALA A 9 28.84 -7.49 17.74
N THR A 10 28.48 -8.26 18.77
CA THR A 10 29.06 -8.18 20.11
C THR A 10 30.11 -9.26 20.41
N SER A 11 30.32 -10.21 19.48
CA SER A 11 31.21 -11.36 19.69
C SER A 11 32.70 -11.03 19.75
N GLY A 12 33.12 -9.89 19.20
CA GLY A 12 34.53 -9.52 19.03
C GLY A 12 35.29 -10.37 17.99
N LYS A 13 34.59 -11.19 17.21
CA LYS A 13 35.17 -12.09 16.20
C LYS A 13 35.18 -11.53 14.78
N LEU A 14 34.50 -10.39 14.56
CA LEU A 14 34.56 -9.69 13.28
C LEU A 14 35.94 -9.03 13.11
N PRO A 15 36.47 -9.00 11.88
CA PRO A 15 37.58 -8.12 11.52
C PRO A 15 37.33 -6.67 12.00
N PRO A 16 38.36 -5.96 12.48
CA PRO A 16 38.21 -4.60 13.00
C PRO A 16 37.60 -3.62 12.01
N GLU A 17 37.76 -3.85 10.70
CA GLU A 17 37.18 -3.01 9.65
C GLU A 17 35.68 -3.26 9.46
N LEU A 18 35.18 -4.44 9.82
CA LEU A 18 33.77 -4.84 9.66
C LEU A 18 32.94 -4.53 10.90
N ALA A 19 33.52 -4.59 12.10
CA ALA A 19 32.82 -4.32 13.36
C ALA A 19 32.07 -2.97 13.41
N PRO A 20 32.57 -1.86 12.82
CA PRO A 20 31.86 -0.59 12.80
C PRO A 20 30.53 -0.61 12.03
N LEU A 21 30.33 -1.54 11.09
CA LEU A 21 29.08 -1.63 10.31
C LEU A 21 27.88 -2.04 11.19
N PHE A 22 28.15 -2.68 12.32
CA PHE A 22 27.14 -3.19 13.25
C PHE A 22 26.98 -2.30 14.50
N THR A 23 27.60 -1.11 14.51
CA THR A 23 27.63 -0.22 15.69
C THR A 23 27.21 1.22 15.30
N PRO A 24 26.29 1.87 16.06
CA PRO A 24 25.54 1.33 17.19
C PRO A 24 24.40 0.39 16.76
N PRO A 25 24.00 -0.57 17.61
CA PRO A 25 22.85 -1.45 17.32
C PRO A 25 21.58 -0.64 17.05
N GLY A 26 20.84 -0.99 16.01
CA GLY A 26 19.62 -0.30 15.56
C GLY A 26 19.87 0.88 14.61
N GLN A 27 21.11 1.11 14.17
CA GLN A 27 21.47 2.08 13.12
C GLN A 27 22.30 1.41 12.01
N GLU A 28 22.08 0.12 11.81
CA GLU A 28 22.77 -0.65 10.79
C GLU A 28 22.50 -0.05 9.41
N ARG A 29 23.56 0.12 8.62
CA ARG A 29 23.44 0.47 7.21
C ARG A 29 23.38 -0.84 6.44
N TRP A 30 22.20 -1.42 6.35
CA TRP A 30 21.96 -2.75 5.78
C TRP A 30 22.57 -2.95 4.40
N GLY A 31 22.44 -1.97 3.50
CA GLY A 31 23.13 -2.01 2.19
C GLY A 31 24.67 -2.09 2.29
N ARG A 32 25.29 -1.41 3.26
CA ARG A 32 26.75 -1.52 3.49
C ARG A 32 27.16 -2.86 4.09
N ILE A 33 26.28 -3.47 4.88
CA ILE A 33 26.49 -4.82 5.40
C ILE A 33 26.41 -5.83 4.26
N ALA A 34 25.43 -5.72 3.36
CA ALA A 34 25.33 -6.54 2.16
C ALA A 34 26.60 -6.45 1.30
N GLU A 35 27.05 -5.24 0.95
CA GLU A 35 28.29 -5.00 0.21
C GLU A 35 29.51 -5.68 0.88
N ALA A 36 29.65 -5.50 2.19
CA ALA A 36 30.78 -6.08 2.92
C ALA A 36 30.73 -7.61 3.02
N VAL A 37 29.53 -8.19 3.08
CA VAL A 37 29.33 -9.64 3.03
C VAL A 37 29.71 -10.16 1.64
N ASP A 38 29.26 -9.50 0.57
CA ASP A 38 29.60 -9.87 -0.79
C ASP A 38 31.09 -9.91 -1.06
N GLU A 39 31.82 -8.94 -0.52
CA GLU A 39 33.26 -8.84 -0.71
C GLU A 39 34.08 -9.76 0.20
N ARG A 40 33.63 -9.99 1.45
CA ARG A 40 34.52 -10.48 2.53
C ARG A 40 33.98 -11.68 3.32
N LEU A 41 32.93 -12.36 2.85
CA LEU A 41 32.35 -13.51 3.55
C LEU A 41 33.36 -14.63 3.86
N ASP A 42 34.33 -14.84 2.98
CA ASP A 42 35.37 -15.86 3.18
C ASP A 42 36.46 -15.45 4.17
N GLU A 43 36.59 -14.15 4.47
CA GLU A 43 37.63 -13.59 5.34
C GLU A 43 37.27 -13.63 6.82
N VAL A 44 36.00 -13.87 7.16
CA VAL A 44 35.56 -13.94 8.56
C VAL A 44 35.82 -15.32 9.18
N ASP A 45 35.92 -15.36 10.52
CA ASP A 45 36.04 -16.61 11.27
C ASP A 45 34.91 -17.58 10.88
N PRO A 46 35.21 -18.83 10.49
CA PRO A 46 34.20 -19.82 10.12
C PRO A 46 33.10 -20.00 11.17
N ALA A 47 33.38 -19.77 12.45
CA ALA A 47 32.42 -19.86 13.54
C ALA A 47 31.37 -18.73 13.55
N VAL A 48 31.58 -17.66 12.79
CA VAL A 48 30.62 -16.55 12.65
C VAL A 48 30.14 -16.34 11.21
N ARG A 49 30.67 -17.09 10.25
CA ARG A 49 30.34 -16.98 8.83
C ARG A 49 28.83 -17.09 8.57
N GLY A 50 28.15 -18.03 9.22
CA GLY A 50 26.70 -18.20 9.05
C GLY A 50 25.91 -16.96 9.47
N ALA A 51 26.24 -16.36 10.62
CA ALA A 51 25.60 -15.12 11.08
C ALA A 51 25.96 -13.90 10.21
N PHE A 52 27.16 -13.89 9.62
CA PHE A 52 27.57 -12.83 8.70
C PHE A 52 26.84 -12.94 7.35
N ALA A 53 26.69 -14.16 6.82
CA ALA A 53 25.88 -14.42 5.64
C ALA A 53 24.41 -14.01 5.85
N LEU A 54 23.81 -14.35 7.00
CA LEU A 54 22.46 -13.88 7.37
C LEU A 54 22.35 -12.37 7.37
N ALA A 55 23.36 -11.67 7.91
CA ALA A 55 23.36 -10.21 7.92
C ALA A 55 23.36 -9.62 6.50
N GLY A 56 24.08 -10.25 5.56
CA GLY A 56 24.07 -9.85 4.15
C GLY A 56 22.74 -10.15 3.46
N ALA A 57 22.13 -11.31 3.74
CA ALA A 57 20.81 -11.66 3.21
C ALA A 57 19.74 -10.66 3.66
N TYR A 58 19.72 -10.31 4.95
CA TYR A 58 18.87 -9.20 5.44
C TYR A 58 19.22 -7.89 4.73
N GLY A 59 20.51 -7.61 4.53
CA GLY A 59 20.98 -6.41 3.85
C GLY A 59 20.44 -6.24 2.42
N HIS A 60 20.37 -7.33 1.65
CA HIS A 60 19.79 -7.28 0.30
C HIS A 60 18.27 -7.13 0.28
N LEU A 61 17.59 -7.59 1.34
CA LEU A 61 16.13 -7.60 1.43
C LEU A 61 15.54 -6.37 2.13
N ASP A 62 16.33 -5.61 2.89
CA ASP A 62 15.86 -4.51 3.76
C ASP A 62 15.13 -3.40 2.99
N ASP A 63 15.67 -2.98 1.84
CA ASP A 63 15.13 -1.89 1.01
C ASP A 63 14.62 -2.38 -0.37
N ILE A 64 14.37 -3.69 -0.50
CA ILE A 64 14.08 -4.30 -1.80
C ILE A 64 12.79 -3.78 -2.45
N GLU A 65 11.83 -3.28 -1.65
CA GLU A 65 10.57 -2.72 -2.13
C GLU A 65 10.71 -1.38 -2.87
N PHE A 66 11.89 -0.75 -2.82
CA PHE A 66 12.18 0.52 -3.50
C PHE A 66 12.97 0.35 -4.80
N LEU A 67 13.29 -0.89 -5.19
CA LEU A 67 14.10 -1.21 -6.36
C LEU A 67 13.24 -1.44 -7.61
N GLU A 68 13.85 -1.31 -8.78
CA GLU A 68 13.23 -1.75 -10.05
C GLU A 68 13.15 -3.27 -10.10
N SER A 69 12.23 -3.82 -10.89
CA SER A 69 11.94 -5.27 -10.95
C SER A 69 13.18 -6.13 -11.21
N GLY A 70 14.07 -5.65 -12.09
CA GLY A 70 15.35 -6.31 -12.37
C GLY A 70 16.28 -6.34 -11.15
N GLU A 71 16.41 -5.21 -10.46
CA GLU A 71 17.22 -5.09 -9.24
C GLU A 71 16.62 -5.92 -8.09
N MET A 72 15.29 -5.97 -7.97
CA MET A 72 14.60 -6.85 -7.01
C MET A 72 14.97 -8.32 -7.24
N HIS A 73 15.00 -8.78 -8.49
CA HIS A 73 15.42 -10.15 -8.80
C HIS A 73 16.88 -10.40 -8.42
N GLU A 74 17.79 -9.49 -8.78
CA GLU A 74 19.22 -9.63 -8.46
C GLU A 74 19.48 -9.66 -6.95
N HIS A 75 18.85 -8.75 -6.20
CA HIS A 75 18.94 -8.71 -4.75
C HIS A 75 18.33 -9.95 -4.10
N ASN A 76 17.21 -10.43 -4.61
CA ASN A 76 16.56 -11.64 -4.10
C ASN A 76 17.40 -12.90 -4.34
N ASP A 77 17.93 -13.07 -5.55
CA ASP A 77 18.83 -14.18 -5.90
C ASP A 77 20.08 -14.16 -5.01
N ARG A 78 20.61 -12.97 -4.73
CA ARG A 78 21.75 -12.82 -3.84
C ARG A 78 21.41 -13.16 -2.40
N ALA A 79 20.26 -12.71 -1.91
CA ALA A 79 19.76 -13.07 -0.58
C ALA A 79 19.56 -14.58 -0.44
N VAL A 80 18.96 -15.24 -1.44
CA VAL A 80 18.80 -16.69 -1.50
C VAL A 80 20.14 -17.42 -1.36
N ALA A 81 21.16 -17.01 -2.13
CA ALA A 81 22.49 -17.61 -2.03
C ALA A 81 23.12 -17.44 -0.64
N LEU A 82 22.94 -16.27 0.00
CA LEU A 82 23.44 -16.00 1.34
C LEU A 82 22.68 -16.74 2.44
N ILE A 83 21.40 -17.02 2.23
CA ILE A 83 20.60 -17.88 3.13
C ILE A 83 21.10 -19.33 3.08
N ASP A 84 21.39 -19.85 1.89
CA ASP A 84 21.98 -21.19 1.74
C ASP A 84 23.36 -21.28 2.41
N GLU A 85 24.19 -20.25 2.24
CA GLU A 85 25.51 -20.16 2.89
C GLU A 85 25.38 -20.07 4.42
N ALA A 86 24.39 -19.33 4.91
CA ALA A 86 24.09 -19.28 6.34
C ALA A 86 23.75 -20.66 6.91
N LEU A 87 22.87 -21.41 6.24
CA LEU A 87 22.51 -22.78 6.64
C LEU A 87 23.73 -23.70 6.64
N GLY A 88 24.57 -23.63 5.61
CA GLY A 88 25.81 -24.41 5.50
C GLY A 88 26.79 -24.17 6.66
N HIS A 89 26.71 -23.00 7.29
CA HIS A 89 27.58 -22.57 8.37
C HIS A 89 26.89 -22.47 9.74
N GLY A 90 25.76 -23.16 9.93
CA GLY A 90 25.10 -23.30 11.24
C GLY A 90 24.28 -22.07 11.64
N GLY A 91 23.74 -21.32 10.67
CA GLY A 91 22.73 -20.30 10.90
C GLY A 91 21.47 -20.87 11.57
N PRO A 92 20.75 -20.12 12.42
CA PRO A 92 19.56 -20.63 13.08
C PRO A 92 18.40 -20.85 12.11
N ASP A 93 17.81 -22.06 12.12
CA ASP A 93 16.70 -22.46 11.23
C ASP A 93 15.52 -21.47 11.26
N GLU A 94 15.16 -20.94 12.43
CA GLU A 94 14.04 -19.99 12.58
C GLU A 94 14.32 -18.64 11.87
N GLU A 95 15.53 -18.09 12.02
CA GLU A 95 15.92 -16.83 11.38
C GLU A 95 16.07 -16.99 9.86
N VAL A 96 16.53 -18.16 9.41
CA VAL A 96 16.59 -18.51 7.99
C VAL A 96 15.19 -18.64 7.39
N GLN A 97 14.27 -19.31 8.08
CA GLN A 97 12.91 -19.52 7.56
C GLN A 97 12.17 -18.19 7.35
N GLU A 98 12.34 -17.22 8.26
CA GLU A 98 11.77 -15.88 8.10
C GLU A 98 12.24 -15.20 6.81
N LEU A 99 13.52 -15.33 6.48
CA LEU A 99 14.09 -14.78 5.25
C LEU A 99 13.60 -15.52 4.00
N TRP A 100 13.47 -16.85 4.05
CA TRP A 100 12.86 -17.61 2.95
C TRP A 100 11.46 -17.12 2.65
N ASP A 101 10.63 -16.94 3.67
CA ASP A 101 9.26 -16.43 3.52
C ASP A 101 9.24 -15.00 2.93
N LEU A 102 10.27 -14.19 3.20
CA LEU A 102 10.44 -12.89 2.56
C LEU A 102 10.83 -13.03 1.08
N THR A 103 11.78 -13.90 0.74
CA THR A 103 12.22 -14.09 -0.65
C THR A 103 11.10 -14.54 -1.59
N TYR A 104 10.17 -15.37 -1.11
CA TYR A 104 8.98 -15.76 -1.88
C TYR A 104 8.06 -14.57 -2.16
N ARG A 105 7.86 -13.69 -1.17
CA ARG A 105 7.04 -12.47 -1.34
C ARG A 105 7.68 -11.46 -2.29
N VAL A 106 9.01 -11.39 -2.31
CA VAL A 106 9.75 -10.52 -3.23
C VAL A 106 9.52 -10.94 -4.68
N GLN A 107 9.41 -12.24 -4.97
CA GLN A 107 9.12 -12.69 -6.34
C GLN A 107 7.78 -12.16 -6.85
N ASP A 108 6.73 -12.22 -6.01
CA ASP A 108 5.43 -11.65 -6.35
C ASP A 108 5.51 -10.11 -6.53
N ALA A 109 6.25 -9.43 -5.64
CA ALA A 109 6.45 -7.99 -5.72
C ALA A 109 7.23 -7.56 -6.98
N ALA A 110 8.28 -8.29 -7.35
CA ALA A 110 9.07 -8.04 -8.55
C ALA A 110 8.22 -8.21 -9.83
N HIS A 111 7.31 -9.19 -9.86
CA HIS A 111 6.37 -9.35 -10.96
C HIS A 111 5.43 -8.14 -11.09
N LEU A 112 4.88 -7.64 -9.97
CA LEU A 112 4.04 -6.44 -9.96
C LEU A 112 4.81 -5.18 -10.38
N ALA A 113 6.07 -5.04 -9.95
CA ALA A 113 6.96 -3.96 -10.38
C ALA A 113 7.23 -4.03 -11.89
N HIS A 114 7.45 -5.22 -12.43
CA HIS A 114 7.65 -5.43 -13.86
C HIS A 114 6.42 -5.02 -14.69
N ASP A 115 5.23 -5.47 -14.29
CA ASP A 115 3.98 -5.07 -14.94
C ASP A 115 3.79 -3.53 -14.90
N HIS A 116 4.19 -2.89 -13.80
CA HIS A 116 4.17 -1.44 -13.67
C HIS A 116 5.15 -0.76 -14.65
N GLU A 117 6.37 -1.27 -14.77
CA GLU A 117 7.38 -0.77 -15.70
C GLU A 117 6.94 -0.92 -17.16
N GLU A 118 6.41 -2.09 -17.55
CA GLU A 118 5.86 -2.33 -18.88
C GLU A 118 4.72 -1.36 -19.20
N TYR A 119 3.85 -1.10 -18.22
CA TYR A 119 2.79 -0.14 -18.34
C TYR A 119 3.33 1.27 -18.61
N VAL A 120 4.28 1.74 -17.80
CA VAL A 120 4.89 3.07 -17.95
C VAL A 120 5.61 3.18 -19.29
N ALA A 121 6.35 2.14 -19.72
CA ALA A 121 7.01 2.12 -21.01
C ALA A 121 6.02 2.23 -22.18
N LYS A 122 4.87 1.56 -22.09
CA LYS A 122 3.82 1.59 -23.11
C LYS A 122 3.04 2.89 -23.15
N HIS A 123 2.74 3.48 -21.99
CA HIS A 123 1.81 4.60 -21.87
C HIS A 123 2.47 5.95 -21.59
N GLY A 124 3.77 5.97 -21.27
CA GLY A 124 4.56 7.17 -20.94
C GLY A 124 4.23 7.79 -19.57
N ALA A 125 3.38 7.14 -18.79
CA ALA A 125 2.93 7.59 -17.48
C ALA A 125 2.33 6.41 -16.69
N THR A 126 2.32 6.50 -15.37
CA THR A 126 1.65 5.51 -14.51
C THR A 126 0.13 5.57 -14.68
N ALA A 127 -0.57 4.47 -14.37
CA ALA A 127 -2.03 4.42 -14.37
C ALA A 127 -2.63 5.55 -13.49
N GLU A 128 -2.02 5.77 -12.33
CA GLU A 128 -2.40 6.84 -11.42
C GLU A 128 -2.22 8.22 -12.05
N GLN A 129 -1.06 8.51 -12.65
CA GLN A 129 -0.78 9.80 -13.29
C GLN A 129 -1.81 10.09 -14.40
N ARG A 130 -2.15 9.09 -15.20
CA ARG A 130 -3.18 9.22 -16.25
C ARG A 130 -4.56 9.54 -15.67
N LEU A 131 -4.97 8.88 -14.58
CA LEU A 131 -6.24 9.21 -13.91
C LEU A 131 -6.20 10.57 -13.21
N ASN A 132 -5.05 10.98 -12.64
CA ASN A 132 -4.88 12.30 -12.04
C ASN A 132 -5.02 13.43 -13.07
N VAL A 133 -4.49 13.25 -14.28
CA VAL A 133 -4.69 14.22 -15.37
C VAL A 133 -6.16 14.35 -15.72
N LYS A 134 -6.89 13.22 -15.83
CA LYS A 134 -8.34 13.25 -16.05
C LYS A 134 -9.07 13.96 -14.92
N LEU A 135 -8.78 13.62 -13.66
CA LEU A 135 -9.38 14.25 -12.49
C LEU A 135 -9.12 15.76 -12.42
N ALA A 136 -7.91 16.21 -12.79
CA ALA A 136 -7.58 17.62 -12.87
C ALA A 136 -8.42 18.35 -13.94
N GLU A 137 -8.58 17.75 -15.13
CA GLU A 137 -9.50 18.28 -16.15
C GLU A 137 -10.93 18.33 -15.60
N THR A 138 -11.40 17.26 -14.97
CA THR A 138 -12.74 17.19 -14.41
C THR A 138 -13.02 18.29 -13.39
N HIS A 139 -12.10 18.53 -12.46
CA HIS A 139 -12.22 19.61 -11.48
C HIS A 139 -12.24 20.99 -12.16
N ALA A 140 -11.39 21.21 -13.17
CA ALA A 140 -11.40 22.48 -13.91
C ALA A 140 -12.74 22.73 -14.63
N ARG A 141 -13.37 21.70 -15.20
CA ARG A 141 -14.73 21.81 -15.79
C ARG A 141 -15.78 22.15 -14.74
N HIS A 142 -15.71 21.49 -13.58
CA HIS A 142 -16.62 21.72 -12.48
C HIS A 142 -16.50 23.15 -11.94
N GLU A 143 -15.27 23.65 -11.74
CA GLU A 143 -15.00 25.04 -11.32
C GLU A 143 -15.46 26.07 -12.36
N ALA A 144 -15.41 25.73 -13.65
CA ALA A 144 -15.94 26.56 -14.72
C ALA A 144 -17.49 26.55 -14.81
N GLY A 145 -18.17 25.75 -13.98
CA GLY A 145 -19.63 25.61 -13.97
C GLY A 145 -20.19 24.71 -15.06
N ASP A 146 -19.34 24.00 -15.81
CA ASP A 146 -19.75 23.02 -16.84
C ASP A 146 -20.03 21.66 -16.17
N ARG A 147 -21.12 21.60 -15.40
CA ARG A 147 -21.53 20.41 -14.63
C ARG A 147 -21.62 19.17 -15.50
N ASP A 148 -22.28 19.26 -16.66
CA ASP A 148 -22.50 18.10 -17.53
C ASP A 148 -21.19 17.54 -18.09
N ALA A 149 -20.23 18.39 -18.46
CA ALA A 149 -18.92 17.93 -18.89
C ALA A 149 -18.12 17.32 -17.74
N ALA A 150 -18.17 17.93 -16.55
CA ALA A 150 -17.52 17.38 -15.37
C ALA A 150 -18.06 15.99 -15.01
N LEU A 151 -19.38 15.79 -15.00
CA LEU A 151 -19.98 14.50 -14.68
C LEU A 151 -19.62 13.40 -15.68
N ARG A 152 -19.52 13.74 -16.98
CA ARG A 152 -19.04 12.78 -17.98
C ARG A 152 -17.60 12.34 -17.69
N LEU A 153 -16.71 13.27 -17.35
CA LEU A 153 -15.32 12.92 -17.04
C LEU A 153 -15.19 12.18 -15.70
N PHE A 154 -15.98 12.53 -14.67
CA PHE A 154 -16.03 11.75 -13.43
C PHE A 154 -16.48 10.31 -13.70
N ARG A 155 -17.45 10.12 -14.59
CA ARG A 155 -17.90 8.80 -15.03
C ARG A 155 -16.79 8.01 -15.71
N GLU A 156 -16.05 8.62 -16.63
CA GLU A 156 -14.90 7.96 -17.26
C GLU A 156 -13.82 7.54 -16.26
N VAL A 157 -13.58 8.35 -15.21
CA VAL A 157 -12.61 8.00 -14.16
C VAL A 157 -13.16 6.89 -13.26
N ALA A 158 -14.44 6.98 -12.89
CA ALA A 158 -15.13 6.01 -12.05
C ALA A 158 -15.15 4.60 -12.68
N GLU A 159 -15.43 4.54 -13.99
CA GLU A 159 -15.54 3.30 -14.77
C GLU A 159 -14.21 2.84 -15.37
N ALA A 160 -13.08 3.46 -14.97
CA ALA A 160 -11.76 2.98 -15.37
C ALA A 160 -11.58 1.51 -14.96
N ASP A 161 -10.97 0.71 -15.85
CA ASP A 161 -10.70 -0.71 -15.59
C ASP A 161 -9.56 -0.88 -14.58
N VAL A 162 -9.88 -0.72 -13.30
CA VAL A 162 -8.90 -0.78 -12.19
C VAL A 162 -8.47 -2.21 -11.83
N TRP A 163 -8.99 -3.21 -12.53
CA TRP A 163 -8.59 -4.61 -12.41
C TRP A 163 -7.73 -5.08 -13.60
N GLY A 164 -7.67 -4.29 -14.68
CA GLY A 164 -6.79 -4.45 -15.82
C GLY A 164 -5.95 -3.19 -16.07
N GLU A 165 -6.33 -2.35 -17.04
CA GLU A 165 -5.50 -1.22 -17.52
C GLU A 165 -5.08 -0.24 -16.40
N PHE A 166 -5.90 -0.04 -15.38
CA PHE A 166 -5.64 0.89 -14.28
C PHE A 166 -5.41 0.18 -12.95
N GLY A 167 -4.83 -1.03 -13.00
CA GLY A 167 -4.38 -1.78 -11.82
C GLY A 167 -3.61 -0.92 -10.83
N GLY A 168 -3.90 -1.08 -9.54
CA GLY A 168 -3.29 -0.28 -8.46
C GLY A 168 -3.81 1.16 -8.33
N ALA A 169 -4.58 1.69 -9.28
CA ALA A 169 -5.15 3.03 -9.23
C ALA A 169 -6.63 3.06 -8.79
N ALA A 170 -7.09 2.01 -8.13
CA ALA A 170 -8.47 1.83 -7.67
C ALA A 170 -9.00 3.03 -6.87
N TYR A 171 -8.21 3.55 -5.94
CA TYR A 171 -8.58 4.70 -5.11
C TYR A 171 -8.77 6.01 -5.90
N ARG A 172 -8.26 6.13 -7.13
CA ARG A 172 -8.54 7.27 -8.03
C ARG A 172 -9.90 7.13 -8.71
N SER A 173 -10.27 5.91 -9.10
CA SER A 173 -11.63 5.60 -9.59
C SER A 173 -12.68 5.89 -8.50
N ASP A 174 -12.37 5.64 -7.22
CA ASP A 174 -13.26 6.01 -6.11
C ASP A 174 -13.58 7.50 -6.06
N ILE A 175 -12.62 8.39 -6.36
CA ILE A 175 -12.88 9.83 -6.42
C ILE A 175 -13.99 10.12 -7.44
N GLY A 176 -13.97 9.45 -8.59
CA GLY A 176 -15.01 9.55 -9.62
C GLY A 176 -16.37 9.12 -9.08
N TRP A 177 -16.47 7.94 -8.47
CA TRP A 177 -17.71 7.43 -7.89
C TRP A 177 -18.24 8.30 -6.75
N CYS A 178 -17.37 8.73 -5.83
CA CYS A 178 -17.72 9.63 -4.73
C CYS A 178 -18.29 10.96 -5.24
N ARG A 179 -17.71 11.52 -6.29
CA ARG A 179 -18.17 12.78 -6.90
C ARG A 179 -19.50 12.63 -7.63
N LEU A 180 -19.69 11.54 -8.37
CA LEU A 180 -21.00 11.23 -8.98
C LEU A 180 -22.08 11.02 -7.91
N LEU A 181 -21.75 10.35 -6.81
CA LEU A 181 -22.69 10.10 -5.72
C LEU A 181 -23.08 11.40 -5.03
N HIS A 182 -22.10 12.25 -4.71
CA HIS A 182 -22.32 13.57 -4.15
C HIS A 182 -23.22 14.43 -5.06
N ASP A 183 -22.90 14.52 -6.35
CA ASP A 183 -23.69 15.31 -7.29
C ASP A 183 -25.13 14.80 -7.42
N ALA A 184 -25.33 13.48 -7.55
CA ALA A 184 -26.65 12.87 -7.60
C ALA A 184 -27.46 13.15 -6.32
N ALA A 185 -26.83 13.09 -5.15
CA ALA A 185 -27.49 13.33 -3.87
C ALA A 185 -28.01 14.77 -3.71
N HIS A 186 -27.22 15.76 -4.14
CA HIS A 186 -27.57 17.18 -3.98
C HIS A 186 -28.46 17.73 -5.09
N HIS A 187 -28.40 17.18 -6.31
CA HIS A 187 -29.11 17.73 -7.47
C HIS A 187 -30.26 16.86 -7.98
N ASP A 188 -30.12 15.54 -7.91
CA ASP A 188 -31.07 14.61 -8.50
C ASP A 188 -31.90 13.85 -7.44
N GLY A 189 -31.45 13.90 -6.19
CA GLY A 189 -32.15 13.38 -5.01
C GLY A 189 -31.65 12.00 -4.53
N PRO A 190 -32.21 11.51 -3.41
CA PRO A 190 -31.67 10.34 -2.69
C PRO A 190 -31.75 9.04 -3.50
N GLU A 191 -32.78 8.86 -4.34
CA GLU A 191 -32.88 7.67 -5.20
C GLU A 191 -31.81 7.62 -6.30
N ALA A 192 -31.46 8.79 -6.86
CA ALA A 192 -30.38 8.88 -7.83
C ALA A 192 -29.03 8.53 -7.16
N ALA A 193 -28.80 9.03 -5.95
CA ALA A 193 -27.63 8.67 -5.17
C ALA A 193 -27.55 7.16 -4.89
N ARG A 194 -28.65 6.53 -4.44
CA ARG A 194 -28.69 5.07 -4.24
C ARG A 194 -28.36 4.29 -5.50
N LYS A 195 -28.81 4.76 -6.68
CA LYS A 195 -28.46 4.15 -7.95
C LYS A 195 -26.96 4.21 -8.24
N ILE A 196 -26.34 5.38 -8.08
CA ILE A 196 -24.87 5.53 -8.24
C ILE A 196 -24.11 4.64 -7.27
N TRP A 197 -24.59 4.54 -6.02
CA TRP A 197 -24.00 3.64 -5.03
C TRP A 197 -23.99 2.18 -5.48
N GLN A 198 -25.11 1.69 -6.03
CA GLN A 198 -25.18 0.31 -6.54
C GLN A 198 -24.26 0.08 -7.75
N GLU A 199 -24.18 1.05 -8.66
CA GLU A 199 -23.25 1.01 -9.79
C GLU A 199 -21.78 0.93 -9.31
N ALA A 200 -21.41 1.75 -8.33
CA ALA A 200 -20.09 1.73 -7.73
C ALA A 200 -19.78 0.37 -7.07
N LYS A 201 -20.69 -0.19 -6.27
CA LYS A 201 -20.51 -1.52 -5.65
C LYS A 201 -20.38 -2.64 -6.69
N ALA A 202 -21.11 -2.55 -7.80
CA ALA A 202 -21.01 -3.53 -8.88
C ALA A 202 -19.65 -3.47 -9.58
N SER A 203 -19.11 -2.26 -9.83
CA SER A 203 -17.79 -2.07 -10.45
C SER A 203 -16.63 -2.64 -9.63
N ARG A 204 -16.84 -2.80 -8.32
CA ARG A 204 -15.81 -3.22 -7.36
C ARG A 204 -15.69 -4.73 -7.19
N HIS A 205 -16.47 -5.55 -7.91
CA HIS A 205 -16.38 -7.02 -7.88
C HIS A 205 -16.27 -7.61 -6.46
N ALA A 206 -17.17 -7.17 -5.56
CA ALA A 206 -17.19 -7.52 -4.14
C ALA A 206 -16.06 -6.93 -3.26
N ALA A 207 -15.10 -6.20 -3.84
CA ALA A 207 -14.16 -5.39 -3.06
C ALA A 207 -14.90 -4.26 -2.32
N ARG A 208 -14.26 -3.77 -1.24
CA ARG A 208 -14.76 -2.65 -0.45
C ARG A 208 -14.85 -1.38 -1.30
N PHE A 209 -15.89 -0.59 -1.07
CA PHE A 209 -16.08 0.71 -1.70
C PHE A 209 -16.78 1.67 -0.73
N PRO A 210 -16.27 2.90 -0.55
CA PRO A 210 -14.99 3.38 -1.08
C PRO A 210 -13.80 2.79 -0.28
N TYR A 211 -12.57 3.04 -0.73
CA TYR A 211 -11.36 2.84 0.07
C TYR A 211 -11.53 3.56 1.43
N PRO A 212 -11.02 2.99 2.55
CA PRO A 212 -11.32 3.50 3.89
C PRO A 212 -11.05 4.99 4.10
N HIS A 213 -9.97 5.53 3.55
CA HIS A 213 -9.62 6.96 3.67
C HIS A 213 -10.60 7.91 2.97
N TRP A 214 -11.47 7.40 2.08
CA TRP A 214 -12.53 8.17 1.44
C TRP A 214 -13.88 8.08 2.15
N SER A 215 -14.05 7.16 3.11
CA SER A 215 -15.35 6.95 3.76
C SER A 215 -15.81 8.18 4.54
N ALA A 216 -14.97 8.78 5.40
CA ALA A 216 -15.35 9.97 6.16
C ALA A 216 -15.59 11.20 5.27
N PRO A 217 -14.70 11.55 4.30
CA PRO A 217 -15.00 12.61 3.33
C PRO A 217 -16.32 12.39 2.56
N LEU A 218 -16.63 11.14 2.20
CA LEU A 218 -17.88 10.83 1.52
C LEU A 218 -19.10 10.99 2.43
N ILE A 219 -19.01 10.56 3.69
CA ILE A 219 -20.04 10.78 4.70
C ILE A 219 -20.33 12.28 4.83
N GLU A 220 -19.28 13.10 5.01
CA GLU A 220 -19.44 14.55 5.16
C GLU A 220 -20.14 15.18 3.95
N MET A 221 -19.81 14.74 2.74
CA MET A 221 -20.46 15.18 1.50
C MET A 221 -21.95 14.79 1.41
N LEU A 222 -22.38 13.71 2.06
CA LEU A 222 -23.74 13.16 2.00
C LEU A 222 -24.63 13.58 3.18
N LEU A 223 -24.09 14.24 4.20
CA LEU A 223 -24.89 14.78 5.29
C LEU A 223 -25.95 15.76 4.77
N GLY A 224 -27.18 15.60 5.24
CA GLY A 224 -28.31 16.44 4.89
C GLY A 224 -28.95 16.13 3.54
N THR A 225 -28.49 15.11 2.80
CA THR A 225 -29.02 14.78 1.46
C THR A 225 -30.12 13.71 1.48
N GLY A 226 -30.52 13.23 2.66
CA GLY A 226 -31.61 12.27 2.82
C GLY A 226 -31.30 10.84 2.41
N VAL A 227 -30.04 10.42 2.61
CA VAL A 227 -29.55 9.05 2.38
C VAL A 227 -29.02 8.39 3.67
N PRO A 228 -29.81 8.36 4.77
CA PRO A 228 -29.34 7.85 6.06
C PRO A 228 -28.88 6.38 6.01
N ASP A 229 -29.45 5.59 5.10
CA ASP A 229 -29.03 4.20 4.83
C ASP A 229 -27.60 4.10 4.29
N LEU A 230 -27.20 5.02 3.39
CA LEU A 230 -25.83 5.07 2.88
C LEU A 230 -24.86 5.57 3.95
N LEU A 231 -25.26 6.57 4.75
CA LEU A 231 -24.47 7.06 5.88
C LEU A 231 -24.19 5.93 6.89
N ALA A 232 -25.22 5.16 7.25
CA ALA A 232 -25.11 4.04 8.18
C ALA A 232 -24.14 2.96 7.67
N LEU A 233 -24.23 2.64 6.37
CA LEU A 233 -23.34 1.66 5.75
C LEU A 233 -21.89 2.15 5.73
N LEU A 234 -21.65 3.39 5.27
CA LEU A 234 -20.31 3.97 5.20
C LEU A 234 -19.65 4.08 6.58
N ALA A 235 -20.42 4.52 7.60
CA ALA A 235 -19.93 4.63 8.96
C ALA A 235 -19.52 3.26 9.52
N ARG A 236 -20.36 2.24 9.31
CA ARG A 236 -20.05 0.86 9.72
C ARG A 236 -18.79 0.34 9.02
N GLU A 237 -18.71 0.43 7.69
CA GLU A 237 -17.55 -0.07 6.94
C GLU A 237 -16.25 0.65 7.35
N ARG A 238 -16.32 1.94 7.67
CA ARG A 238 -15.15 2.71 8.16
C ARG A 238 -14.71 2.30 9.56
N LEU A 239 -15.65 2.04 10.47
CA LEU A 239 -15.36 1.52 11.82
C LEU A 239 -14.74 0.12 11.73
N GLU A 240 -15.31 -0.78 10.91
CA GLU A 240 -14.74 -2.10 10.64
C GLU A 240 -13.31 -1.99 10.07
N ALA A 241 -13.05 -1.02 9.18
CA ALA A 241 -11.71 -0.78 8.65
C ALA A 241 -10.70 -0.33 9.72
N ALA A 242 -11.15 0.42 10.73
CA ALA A 242 -10.29 0.87 11.83
C ALA A 242 -9.81 -0.30 12.71
N GLU A 243 -10.59 -1.37 12.78
CA GLU A 243 -10.30 -2.56 13.58
C GLU A 243 -9.65 -3.70 12.77
N SER A 244 -9.67 -3.62 11.43
CA SER A 244 -9.11 -4.63 10.53
C SER A 244 -7.58 -4.66 10.52
N ALA A 245 -6.95 -5.72 9.98
CA ALA A 245 -5.49 -5.80 9.82
C ALA A 245 -5.10 -5.62 8.33
N PRO A 246 -4.19 -4.68 7.98
CA PRO A 246 -3.61 -3.65 8.84
C PRO A 246 -4.67 -2.60 9.24
N PRO A 247 -4.60 -2.04 10.47
CA PRO A 247 -5.60 -1.09 10.94
C PRO A 247 -5.47 0.25 10.24
N TRP A 248 -6.62 0.85 9.94
CA TRP A 248 -6.74 2.21 9.43
C TRP A 248 -7.26 3.09 10.58
N PRO A 249 -6.40 3.51 11.53
CA PRO A 249 -6.86 4.22 12.73
C PRO A 249 -7.68 5.46 12.35
N LEU A 250 -8.65 5.78 13.20
CA LEU A 250 -9.47 6.98 13.05
C LEU A 250 -8.74 8.17 13.66
N ASP A 251 -8.76 9.30 12.95
CA ASP A 251 -8.38 10.58 13.55
C ASP A 251 -9.57 11.31 14.21
N ASP A 252 -9.28 12.41 14.91
CA ASP A 252 -10.29 13.20 15.62
C ASP A 252 -11.36 13.79 14.69
N ASP A 253 -11.00 14.12 13.45
CA ASP A 253 -11.95 14.68 12.47
C ASP A 253 -12.86 13.59 11.92
N GLU A 254 -12.33 12.40 11.63
CA GLU A 254 -13.12 11.24 11.23
C GLU A 254 -14.11 10.85 12.34
N LEU A 255 -13.68 10.85 13.60
CA LEU A 255 -14.58 10.61 14.74
C LEU A 255 -15.70 11.64 14.82
N ARG A 256 -15.40 12.93 14.58
CA ARG A 256 -16.40 14.00 14.49
C ARG A 256 -17.39 13.75 13.36
N VAL A 257 -16.93 13.41 12.17
CA VAL A 257 -17.79 13.15 11.00
C VAL A 257 -18.69 11.93 11.24
N LEU A 258 -18.16 10.85 11.83
CA LEU A 258 -18.94 9.67 12.18
C LEU A 258 -20.04 10.00 13.21
N ALA A 259 -19.76 10.86 14.19
CA ALA A 259 -20.77 11.30 15.15
C ALA A 259 -21.91 12.07 14.47
N LEU A 260 -21.60 12.97 13.53
CA LEU A 260 -22.60 13.71 12.74
C LEU A 260 -23.49 12.77 11.91
N ALA A 261 -22.90 11.71 11.35
CA ALA A 261 -23.65 10.70 10.61
C ALA A 261 -24.65 9.97 11.51
N VAL A 262 -24.23 9.56 12.71
CA VAL A 262 -25.10 8.91 13.71
C VAL A 262 -26.27 9.82 14.08
N GLU A 263 -26.02 11.10 14.36
CA GLU A 263 -27.08 12.06 14.68
C GLU A 263 -28.11 12.22 13.55
N GLU A 264 -27.68 12.16 12.29
CA GLU A 264 -28.58 12.21 11.15
C GLU A 264 -29.42 10.93 11.00
N ILE A 265 -28.79 9.77 11.12
CA ILE A 265 -29.46 8.47 11.08
C ILE A 265 -30.56 8.41 12.15
N GLU A 266 -30.23 8.78 13.40
CA GLU A 266 -31.18 8.79 14.51
C GLU A 266 -32.31 9.83 14.33
N ARG A 267 -32.06 10.94 13.64
CA ARG A 267 -33.11 11.92 13.32
C ARG A 267 -34.10 11.34 12.31
N TYR A 268 -33.61 10.63 11.30
CA TYR A 268 -34.45 9.98 10.30
C TYR A 268 -35.27 8.82 10.87
N ASP A 269 -34.71 8.01 11.77
CA ASP A 269 -35.44 6.90 12.41
C ASP A 269 -36.59 7.37 13.33
N ARG A 270 -36.57 8.65 13.74
CA ARG A 270 -37.60 9.27 14.59
C ARG A 270 -38.67 10.05 13.82
N ALA A 271 -38.48 10.29 12.52
CA ALA A 271 -39.36 11.09 11.67
C ALA A 271 -40.41 10.21 10.98
#